data_AF-A0A2G1WZF2-F1
#
_entry.id   AF-A0A2G1WZF2-F1
#
_cell.length_a   1.000
_cell.length_b   1.000
_cell.length_c   1.000
_cell.angle_alpha   90.00
_cell.angle_beta   90.00
_cell.angle_gamma   90.00
#
_symmetry.space_group_name_H-M   'P 1'
#
loop_
_entity.id
_entity.type
_entity.pdbx_description
1 polymer ?
#
loop_
_entity_poly.entity_id
_entity_poly.type
_entity_poly.pdbx_seq_one_letter_code
_entity_poly.pdbx_strand_id
1 'polypeptide(L)'
;GAIGDAEFALTVDGEKLGPDPTVELDVGEAVAVGVEVDAGDDPTDGEVAITVGVGDGPIEDPGDGPGDAPTEFVDQLVFDSTASLLAEDDGYLPSEAIAVAAESTAQSVDADGNGDATTYPDDEPLPLMAVDQNLPVVAFGFPFAQDDGVTFGEYGNEEVLLNVLDEYADSETVLWDEGHGQFYDLASHSGFEGYAEENGYDVAATTDLETDLLGPASAIVITSPSESFTPDELGALDDFADAGGLIVLMDQSDFNNFDQTDNLNAVASGIDTQIRFNDNQVIDPENNTGAQFVPTTSDLDTENYPGLFADREGLGLELDPTEEYEVEVVSVADGDTADVAFDSGIEDTVRILGIDTPETGDTEERLQEYEGIDDGPALKTKGDEATEYAESQLEVGSTVTLSFDENEGLRGNFNRLLGFLELPDGSVYNAKAIEDGWARVYDSGLANHDAYWDLERAARDAGDGIWEISDVADTPPMGDEPVDELFVPFASSVATANGDIAGDRVPVSSEGGDPLVGVDEASNVALLGGPLPAESFESDEDGPGTEPYG
;
A
#
# COMPACT_ATOMS: atom_id res chain seq x y z
N GLY A 1 -34.99 -4.16 34.73
CA GLY A 1 -34.09 -3.35 35.60
C GLY A 1 -34.63 -1.94 35.74
N ALA A 2 -33.80 -0.98 36.15
CA ALA A 2 -34.15 0.44 36.16
C ALA A 2 -32.97 1.26 35.61
N ILE A 3 -33.24 2.17 34.69
CA ILE A 3 -32.29 3.17 34.17
C ILE A 3 -32.94 4.53 34.39
N GLY A 4 -32.34 5.37 35.25
CA GLY A 4 -32.96 6.61 35.69
C GLY A 4 -34.28 6.37 36.44
N ASP A 5 -35.34 7.08 36.03
CA ASP A 5 -36.71 6.93 36.57
C ASP A 5 -37.56 5.90 35.79
N ALA A 6 -37.01 5.30 34.73
CA ALA A 6 -37.72 4.31 33.92
C ALA A 6 -37.53 2.89 34.49
N GLU A 7 -38.65 2.17 34.60
CA GLU A 7 -38.66 0.74 34.99
C GLU A 7 -38.80 -0.14 33.75
N PHE A 8 -37.99 -1.20 33.69
CA PHE A 8 -37.96 -2.17 32.59
C PHE A 8 -38.31 -3.56 33.10
N ALA A 9 -39.21 -4.25 32.38
CA ALA A 9 -39.50 -5.65 32.62
C ALA A 9 -39.50 -6.45 31.32
N LEU A 10 -38.77 -7.57 31.33
CA LEU A 10 -38.87 -8.59 30.30
C LEU A 10 -40.11 -9.45 30.60
N THR A 11 -40.91 -9.77 29.59
CA THR A 11 -42.09 -10.62 29.77
C THR A 11 -42.08 -11.82 28.82
N VAL A 12 -42.55 -12.95 29.33
CA VAL A 12 -42.86 -14.16 28.55
C VAL A 12 -44.32 -14.51 28.80
N ASP A 13 -45.10 -14.63 27.73
CA ASP A 13 -46.56 -14.80 27.77
C ASP A 13 -47.28 -13.75 28.66
N GLY A 14 -46.70 -12.55 28.78
CA GLY A 14 -47.21 -11.44 29.58
C GLY A 14 -46.89 -11.52 31.07
N GLU A 15 -46.05 -12.46 31.53
CA GLU A 15 -45.55 -12.51 32.90
C GLU A 15 -44.14 -11.90 33.02
N LYS A 16 -43.94 -11.02 34.01
CA LYS A 16 -42.64 -10.35 34.27
C LYS A 16 -41.60 -11.34 34.78
N LEU A 17 -40.45 -11.36 34.13
CA LEU A 17 -39.34 -12.21 34.47
C LEU A 17 -38.36 -11.53 35.45
N GLY A 18 -37.59 -12.37 36.18
CA GLY A 18 -36.57 -11.93 37.14
C GLY A 18 -35.30 -11.40 36.47
N PRO A 19 -34.25 -11.05 37.24
CA PRO A 19 -33.00 -10.48 36.71
C PRO A 19 -32.23 -11.41 35.76
N ASP A 20 -32.33 -12.74 35.94
CA ASP A 20 -31.69 -13.75 35.08
C ASP A 20 -32.69 -14.86 34.73
N PRO A 21 -33.62 -14.65 33.79
CA PRO A 21 -34.65 -15.62 33.50
C PRO A 21 -34.27 -16.52 32.32
N THR A 22 -33.96 -17.78 32.61
CA THR A 22 -33.88 -18.82 31.56
C THR A 22 -35.28 -19.43 31.35
N VAL A 23 -35.73 -19.52 30.11
CA VAL A 23 -36.95 -20.22 29.71
C VAL A 23 -36.57 -21.41 28.83
N GLU A 24 -36.85 -22.62 29.29
CA GLU A 24 -36.68 -23.83 28.47
C GLU A 24 -37.85 -23.95 27.49
N LEU A 25 -37.55 -24.19 26.22
CA LEU A 25 -38.55 -24.45 25.18
C LEU A 25 -38.48 -25.91 24.72
N ASP A 26 -39.63 -26.58 24.63
CA ASP A 26 -39.71 -27.90 24.02
C ASP A 26 -39.71 -27.80 22.48
N VAL A 27 -39.28 -28.87 21.79
CA VAL A 27 -39.23 -28.92 20.32
C VAL A 27 -40.63 -28.69 19.72
N GLY A 28 -40.78 -27.58 18.98
CA GLY A 28 -42.04 -27.17 18.34
C GLY A 28 -42.95 -26.28 19.18
N GLU A 29 -42.48 -25.82 20.34
CA GLU A 29 -43.14 -24.81 21.16
C GLU A 29 -42.85 -23.39 20.63
N ALA A 30 -43.84 -22.50 20.71
CA ALA A 30 -43.71 -21.10 20.35
C ALA A 30 -44.14 -20.25 21.54
N VAL A 31 -43.29 -19.29 21.92
CA VAL A 31 -43.52 -18.40 23.07
C VAL A 31 -43.43 -16.96 22.60
N ALA A 32 -44.35 -16.12 23.06
CA ALA A 32 -44.33 -14.70 22.77
C ALA A 32 -43.45 -13.97 23.79
N VAL A 33 -42.40 -13.32 23.30
CA VAL A 33 -41.48 -12.49 24.10
C VAL A 33 -41.78 -11.02 23.83
N GLY A 34 -41.74 -10.18 24.87
CA GLY A 34 -41.98 -8.76 24.73
C GLY A 34 -41.34 -7.93 25.84
N VAL A 35 -41.02 -6.68 25.51
CA VAL A 35 -40.40 -5.70 26.41
C VAL A 35 -41.42 -4.60 26.70
N GLU A 36 -41.62 -4.30 27.98
CA GLU A 36 -42.44 -3.17 28.42
C GLU A 36 -41.51 -2.10 29.03
N VAL A 37 -41.53 -0.90 28.44
CA VAL A 37 -40.81 0.28 28.94
C VAL A 37 -41.82 1.27 29.49
N ASP A 38 -41.75 1.55 30.79
CA ASP A 38 -42.53 2.61 31.44
C ASP A 38 -41.59 3.77 31.80
N ALA A 39 -41.61 4.81 30.96
CA ALA A 39 -40.73 5.97 31.07
C ALA A 39 -41.25 7.07 32.02
N GLY A 40 -42.38 6.84 32.72
CA GLY A 40 -43.00 7.86 33.56
C GLY A 40 -43.45 9.12 32.78
N ASP A 41 -43.69 10.22 33.51
CA ASP A 41 -44.26 11.46 32.95
C ASP A 41 -43.22 12.40 32.28
N ASP A 42 -41.90 12.08 32.31
CA ASP A 42 -40.82 12.95 31.79
C ASP A 42 -39.59 12.11 31.31
N PRO A 43 -39.61 11.58 30.07
CA PRO A 43 -38.55 10.69 29.59
C PRO A 43 -37.24 11.46 29.29
N THR A 44 -36.09 10.89 29.69
CA THR A 44 -34.75 11.34 29.25
C THR A 44 -34.36 10.69 27.92
N ASP A 45 -33.53 11.38 27.13
CA ASP A 45 -32.88 10.85 25.92
C ASP A 45 -31.96 9.69 26.34
N GLY A 46 -32.39 8.46 26.10
CA GLY A 46 -31.64 7.26 26.42
C GLY A 46 -31.96 6.17 25.40
N GLU A 47 -30.92 5.50 24.93
CA GLU A 47 -31.01 4.39 23.99
C GLU A 47 -31.14 3.08 24.77
N VAL A 48 -31.95 2.15 24.26
CA VAL A 48 -32.21 0.86 24.91
C VAL A 48 -31.87 -0.23 23.90
N ALA A 49 -30.69 -0.85 24.07
CA ALA A 49 -30.31 -2.05 23.34
C ALA A 49 -30.89 -3.30 24.03
N ILE A 50 -31.42 -4.24 23.24
CA ILE A 50 -32.01 -5.49 23.73
C ILE A 50 -31.49 -6.63 22.88
N THR A 51 -30.57 -7.41 23.44
CA THR A 51 -30.04 -8.60 22.78
C THR A 51 -30.90 -9.81 23.15
N VAL A 52 -31.35 -10.57 22.14
CA VAL A 52 -32.10 -11.82 22.33
C VAL A 52 -31.30 -12.96 21.69
N GLY A 53 -30.62 -13.75 22.52
CA GLY A 53 -29.88 -14.93 22.07
C GLY A 53 -30.70 -16.22 22.15
N VAL A 54 -30.55 -17.11 21.17
CA VAL A 54 -31.08 -18.48 21.18
C VAL A 54 -29.90 -19.43 20.97
N GLY A 55 -29.57 -20.25 21.95
CA GLY A 55 -28.44 -21.18 21.85
C GLY A 55 -28.45 -22.30 22.90
N ASP A 56 -27.69 -23.36 22.64
CA ASP A 56 -27.53 -24.52 23.53
C ASP A 56 -26.43 -24.23 24.59
N GLY A 57 -26.66 -23.27 25.48
CA GLY A 57 -25.69 -22.91 26.53
C GLY A 57 -26.00 -21.60 27.28
N PRO A 58 -25.22 -21.25 28.33
CA PRO A 58 -25.27 -19.90 28.89
C PRO A 58 -24.83 -18.90 27.82
N ILE A 59 -25.65 -17.87 27.59
CA ILE A 59 -25.32 -16.74 26.73
C ILE A 59 -24.13 -16.02 27.39
N GLU A 60 -23.00 -15.93 26.67
CA GLU A 60 -21.86 -15.12 27.13
C GLU A 60 -22.18 -13.63 26.94
N ASP A 61 -21.69 -12.81 27.87
CA ASP A 61 -21.86 -11.36 27.91
C ASP A 61 -21.13 -10.74 26.70
N PRO A 62 -21.80 -10.02 25.77
CA PRO A 62 -21.22 -9.57 24.49
C PRO A 62 -20.21 -8.40 24.62
N GLY A 63 -19.36 -8.41 25.64
CA GLY A 63 -18.35 -7.37 25.85
C GLY A 63 -18.92 -6.03 26.38
N ASP A 64 -18.07 -5.29 27.08
CA ASP A 64 -18.41 -4.02 27.72
C ASP A 64 -18.60 -2.88 26.68
N GLY A 65 -19.79 -2.70 26.13
CA GLY A 65 -20.17 -1.49 25.37
C GLY A 65 -19.41 -1.25 24.05
N PRO A 66 -19.74 -0.19 23.27
CA PRO A 66 -18.92 0.19 22.13
C PRO A 66 -17.52 0.51 22.66
N GLY A 67 -16.50 -0.11 22.07
CA GLY A 67 -15.10 0.18 22.38
C GLY A 67 -14.81 1.68 22.29
N ASP A 68 -13.72 2.13 22.90
CA ASP A 68 -13.22 3.48 22.64
C ASP A 68 -13.03 3.63 21.12
N ALA A 69 -13.47 4.76 20.54
CA ALA A 69 -13.32 5.00 19.12
C ALA A 69 -11.85 4.82 18.70
N PRO A 70 -11.58 4.21 17.53
CA PRO A 70 -10.21 3.99 17.06
C PRO A 70 -9.46 5.32 17.01
N THR A 71 -8.20 5.29 17.42
CA THR A 71 -7.33 6.48 17.46
C THR A 71 -6.37 6.55 16.29
N GLU A 72 -6.18 5.44 15.59
CA GLU A 72 -5.33 5.27 14.42
C GLU A 72 -6.18 4.60 13.33
N PHE A 73 -5.88 4.98 12.09
CA PHE A 73 -6.61 4.56 10.90
C PHE A 73 -5.60 4.13 9.84
N VAL A 74 -6.02 3.26 8.94
CA VAL A 74 -5.22 2.88 7.78
C VAL A 74 -4.76 4.12 7.01
N ASP A 75 -3.48 4.17 6.66
CA ASP A 75 -2.87 5.38 6.08
C ASP A 75 -3.30 5.61 4.62
N GLN A 76 -3.38 4.53 3.83
CA GLN A 76 -3.63 4.59 2.40
C GLN A 76 -4.21 3.25 1.89
N LEU A 77 -5.06 3.35 0.87
CA LEU A 77 -5.59 2.21 0.12
C LEU A 77 -5.17 2.28 -1.34
N VAL A 78 -5.02 1.12 -1.97
CA VAL A 78 -4.78 0.98 -3.41
C VAL A 78 -6.01 0.41 -4.11
N PHE A 79 -6.23 0.83 -5.36
CA PHE A 79 -7.37 0.41 -6.19
C PHE A 79 -6.92 0.01 -7.59
N ASP A 80 -6.31 -1.16 -7.74
CA ASP A 80 -5.81 -1.66 -9.04
C ASP A 80 -6.96 -1.85 -10.03
N SER A 81 -6.90 -1.10 -11.13
CA SER A 81 -7.81 -1.27 -12.27
C SER A 81 -9.27 -1.18 -11.82
N THR A 82 -9.58 -0.17 -11.01
CA THR A 82 -10.91 0.05 -10.42
C THR A 82 -11.87 0.78 -11.36
N ALA A 83 -13.14 0.41 -11.26
CA ALA A 83 -14.27 1.24 -11.65
C ALA A 83 -14.63 2.24 -10.53
N SER A 84 -15.45 3.22 -10.87
CA SER A 84 -16.12 4.09 -9.89
C SER A 84 -17.53 3.59 -9.60
N LEU A 85 -18.12 4.03 -8.49
CA LEU A 85 -19.49 3.66 -8.11
C LEU A 85 -20.48 4.77 -8.51
N LEU A 86 -21.76 4.45 -8.62
CA LEU A 86 -22.88 5.31 -9.00
C LEU A 86 -24.06 5.08 -8.07
N ALA A 87 -25.03 5.98 -8.12
CA ALA A 87 -26.39 5.71 -7.64
C ALA A 87 -27.26 5.18 -8.78
N GLU A 88 -28.50 4.78 -8.45
CA GLU A 88 -29.52 4.43 -9.44
C GLU A 88 -29.71 5.50 -10.53
N ASP A 89 -30.19 5.06 -11.71
CA ASP A 89 -30.44 5.91 -12.88
C ASP A 89 -29.21 6.72 -13.36
N ASP A 90 -28.01 6.14 -13.27
CA ASP A 90 -26.73 6.78 -13.59
C ASP A 90 -26.49 8.07 -12.76
N GLY A 91 -26.99 8.06 -11.52
CA GLY A 91 -26.89 9.16 -10.57
C GLY A 91 -25.58 9.17 -9.78
N TYR A 92 -25.40 10.20 -8.96
CA TYR A 92 -24.30 10.29 -8.01
C TYR A 92 -24.71 9.77 -6.64
N LEU A 93 -23.83 9.02 -5.99
CA LEU A 93 -24.03 8.57 -4.63
C LEU A 93 -24.15 9.77 -3.67
N PRO A 94 -25.02 9.69 -2.66
CA PRO A 94 -25.02 10.68 -1.60
C PRO A 94 -23.70 10.61 -0.82
N SER A 95 -23.22 11.76 -0.32
CA SER A 95 -21.92 11.83 0.37
C SER A 95 -21.79 10.83 1.51
N GLU A 96 -22.87 10.63 2.26
CA GLU A 96 -22.89 9.67 3.38
C GLU A 96 -22.72 8.21 2.94
N ALA A 97 -22.97 7.86 1.68
CA ALA A 97 -22.76 6.51 1.18
C ALA A 97 -21.33 6.28 0.68
N ILE A 98 -20.54 7.34 0.48
CA ILE A 98 -19.17 7.25 -0.06
C ILE A 98 -18.22 7.05 1.11
N ALA A 99 -17.69 5.83 1.27
CA ALA A 99 -16.73 5.52 2.32
C ALA A 99 -15.29 5.87 1.89
N VAL A 100 -14.96 5.65 0.61
CA VAL A 100 -13.66 6.01 0.01
C VAL A 100 -13.88 6.71 -1.31
N ALA A 101 -13.20 7.84 -1.51
CA ALA A 101 -13.15 8.53 -2.79
C ALA A 101 -11.73 8.48 -3.38
N ALA A 102 -11.63 8.60 -4.71
CA ALA A 102 -10.35 8.82 -5.37
C ALA A 102 -9.83 10.23 -5.08
N GLU A 103 -8.51 10.40 -5.08
CA GLU A 103 -7.87 11.71 -4.95
C GLU A 103 -8.35 12.68 -6.04
N SER A 104 -8.31 13.99 -5.76
CA SER A 104 -8.84 15.02 -6.67
C SER A 104 -8.17 15.11 -8.05
N THR A 105 -7.03 14.43 -8.21
CA THR A 105 -6.26 14.30 -9.46
C THR A 105 -6.73 13.15 -10.34
N ALA A 106 -7.52 12.24 -9.77
CA ALA A 106 -8.06 11.08 -10.45
C ALA A 106 -9.08 11.47 -11.54
N GLN A 107 -9.21 10.61 -12.54
CA GLN A 107 -10.01 10.81 -13.72
C GLN A 107 -10.79 9.52 -14.03
N SER A 108 -12.07 9.69 -14.33
CA SER A 108 -12.91 8.64 -14.90
C SER A 108 -12.69 8.59 -16.42
N VAL A 109 -12.22 7.46 -16.94
CA VAL A 109 -12.03 7.23 -18.37
C VAL A 109 -12.90 6.06 -18.87
N ASP A 110 -13.45 6.22 -20.08
CA ASP A 110 -14.06 5.16 -20.89
C ASP A 110 -12.90 4.48 -21.66
N ALA A 111 -12.33 3.43 -21.07
CA ALA A 111 -11.09 2.81 -21.56
C ALA A 111 -11.37 1.91 -22.77
N ASP A 112 -12.52 1.26 -22.83
CA ASP A 112 -12.91 0.40 -23.95
C ASP A 112 -13.48 1.18 -25.16
N GLY A 113 -13.94 2.42 -24.92
CA GLY A 113 -14.43 3.36 -25.91
C GLY A 113 -15.82 3.04 -26.46
N ASN A 114 -16.62 2.26 -25.76
CA ASN A 114 -17.96 1.84 -26.18
C ASN A 114 -19.04 2.92 -25.86
N GLY A 115 -18.73 3.86 -24.94
CA GLY A 115 -19.55 5.00 -24.54
C GLY A 115 -20.67 4.73 -23.52
N ASP A 116 -20.57 3.70 -22.68
CA ASP A 116 -21.48 3.46 -21.54
C ASP A 116 -20.98 3.97 -20.18
N ALA A 117 -19.71 4.40 -20.09
CA ALA A 117 -19.19 5.11 -18.92
C ALA A 117 -19.97 6.39 -18.59
N THR A 118 -20.40 6.52 -17.33
CA THR A 118 -20.92 7.77 -16.78
C THR A 118 -19.77 8.67 -16.33
N THR A 119 -19.78 9.93 -16.77
CA THR A 119 -18.74 10.90 -16.42
C THR A 119 -19.07 11.66 -15.15
N TYR A 120 -18.06 11.78 -14.28
CA TYR A 120 -18.11 12.61 -13.09
C TYR A 120 -17.72 14.07 -13.40
N PRO A 121 -18.43 15.07 -12.86
CA PRO A 121 -17.99 16.45 -12.85
C PRO A 121 -16.71 16.61 -12.03
N ASP A 122 -15.83 17.55 -12.42
CA ASP A 122 -14.56 17.83 -11.71
C ASP A 122 -14.74 18.23 -10.22
N ASP A 123 -15.95 18.60 -9.79
CA ASP A 123 -16.27 19.02 -8.41
C ASP A 123 -17.03 17.98 -7.58
N GLU A 124 -17.35 16.82 -8.14
CA GLU A 124 -17.95 15.70 -7.42
C GLU A 124 -16.86 14.67 -7.08
N PRO A 125 -16.88 14.07 -5.87
CA PRO A 125 -15.96 12.99 -5.54
C PRO A 125 -16.20 11.78 -6.45
N LEU A 126 -15.12 11.10 -6.86
CA LEU A 126 -15.19 9.83 -7.59
C LEU A 126 -15.22 8.68 -6.57
N PRO A 127 -16.36 8.02 -6.33
CA PRO A 127 -16.46 7.01 -5.28
C PRO A 127 -15.77 5.72 -5.70
N LEU A 128 -14.96 5.14 -4.81
CA LEU A 128 -14.25 3.87 -5.02
C LEU A 128 -14.75 2.76 -4.09
N MET A 129 -15.26 3.13 -2.91
CA MET A 129 -15.94 2.25 -1.96
C MET A 129 -17.21 2.93 -1.45
N ALA A 130 -18.31 2.19 -1.37
CA ALA A 130 -19.57 2.69 -0.87
C ALA A 130 -20.28 1.71 0.07
N VAL A 131 -21.03 2.27 1.02
CA VAL A 131 -21.83 1.53 2.00
C VAL A 131 -23.29 1.93 1.88
N ASP A 132 -24.17 0.94 1.73
CA ASP A 132 -25.61 1.20 1.70
C ASP A 132 -26.09 1.60 3.10
N GLN A 133 -26.87 2.67 3.18
CA GLN A 133 -27.32 3.23 4.47
C GLN A 133 -28.50 2.47 5.07
N ASN A 134 -29.14 1.58 4.30
CA ASN A 134 -30.35 0.86 4.70
C ASN A 134 -30.20 -0.65 4.65
N LEU A 135 -29.18 -1.16 3.95
CA LEU A 135 -28.91 -2.58 3.76
C LEU A 135 -27.47 -2.89 4.14
N PRO A 136 -27.16 -4.11 4.63
CA PRO A 136 -25.80 -4.55 4.89
C PRO A 136 -25.07 -4.86 3.57
N VAL A 137 -24.87 -3.85 2.74
CA VAL A 137 -24.24 -3.96 1.42
C VAL A 137 -23.05 -3.01 1.35
N VAL A 138 -21.88 -3.56 1.03
CA VAL A 138 -20.64 -2.82 0.81
C VAL A 138 -20.16 -3.10 -0.60
N ALA A 139 -19.80 -2.06 -1.34
CA ALA A 139 -19.37 -2.18 -2.73
C ALA A 139 -17.98 -1.58 -2.93
N PHE A 140 -17.14 -2.26 -3.71
CA PHE A 140 -15.80 -1.83 -4.11
C PHE A 140 -15.69 -1.81 -5.64
N GLY A 141 -15.04 -0.79 -6.19
CA GLY A 141 -14.86 -0.67 -7.64
C GLY A 141 -13.88 -1.66 -8.27
N PHE A 142 -13.19 -2.47 -7.47
CA PHE A 142 -12.26 -3.50 -7.95
C PHE A 142 -12.33 -4.76 -7.05
N PRO A 143 -11.71 -5.89 -7.45
CA PRO A 143 -11.53 -7.08 -6.62
C PRO A 143 -10.60 -6.74 -5.45
N PHE A 144 -11.17 -6.21 -4.38
CA PHE A 144 -10.45 -5.62 -3.26
C PHE A 144 -9.71 -6.69 -2.44
N ALA A 145 -8.44 -6.43 -2.08
CA ALA A 145 -7.57 -7.36 -1.33
C ALA A 145 -7.22 -8.68 -2.07
N GLN A 146 -7.08 -8.60 -3.41
CA GLN A 146 -6.64 -9.69 -4.27
C GLN A 146 -5.11 -9.79 -4.38
N ASP A 147 -4.59 -10.97 -4.72
CA ASP A 147 -3.16 -11.31 -4.67
C ASP A 147 -2.34 -10.82 -5.90
N ASP A 148 -2.94 -10.35 -6.99
CA ASP A 148 -2.29 -10.02 -8.27
C ASP A 148 -2.12 -8.50 -8.49
N GLY A 149 -0.95 -7.95 -8.17
CA GLY A 149 -0.65 -6.53 -8.41
C GLY A 149 -0.84 -5.62 -7.20
N VAL A 150 -1.32 -6.18 -6.07
CA VAL A 150 -1.30 -5.55 -4.75
C VAL A 150 -0.59 -6.49 -3.78
N THR A 151 0.52 -6.05 -3.21
CA THR A 151 1.23 -6.84 -2.20
C THR A 151 0.44 -6.82 -0.89
N PHE A 152 0.16 -8.00 -0.36
CA PHE A 152 -0.54 -8.17 0.92
C PHE A 152 0.11 -7.33 2.03
N GLY A 153 -0.68 -6.51 2.72
CA GLY A 153 -0.20 -5.69 3.84
C GLY A 153 0.72 -4.52 3.44
N GLU A 154 0.89 -4.24 2.15
CA GLU A 154 1.54 -2.99 1.71
C GLU A 154 0.62 -1.78 1.92
N TYR A 155 -0.70 -1.98 1.77
CA TYR A 155 -1.76 -0.99 1.97
C TYR A 155 -2.80 -1.55 2.94
N GLY A 156 -3.70 -0.70 3.44
CA GLY A 156 -4.74 -1.12 4.40
C GLY A 156 -5.90 -1.92 3.79
N ASN A 157 -5.73 -2.50 2.60
CA ASN A 157 -6.81 -3.17 1.87
C ASN A 157 -7.31 -4.42 2.62
N GLU A 158 -6.42 -5.27 3.09
CA GLU A 158 -6.82 -6.47 3.86
C GLU A 158 -7.43 -6.09 5.21
N GLU A 159 -6.92 -5.05 5.85
CA GLU A 159 -7.44 -4.52 7.12
C GLU A 159 -8.87 -4.02 6.95
N VAL A 160 -9.12 -3.18 5.93
CA VAL A 160 -10.45 -2.62 5.66
C VAL A 160 -11.44 -3.72 5.31
N LEU A 161 -11.05 -4.72 4.51
CA LEU A 161 -11.96 -5.81 4.18
C LEU A 161 -12.30 -6.66 5.41
N LEU A 162 -11.34 -6.91 6.31
CA LEU A 162 -11.63 -7.60 7.56
C LEU A 162 -12.48 -6.72 8.51
N ASN A 163 -12.21 -5.41 8.59
CA ASN A 163 -13.03 -4.49 9.37
C ASN A 163 -14.49 -4.45 8.88
N VAL A 164 -14.71 -4.56 7.56
CA VAL A 164 -16.05 -4.71 6.98
C VAL A 164 -16.73 -5.99 7.48
N LEU A 165 -16.00 -7.11 7.57
CA LEU A 165 -16.53 -8.34 8.16
C LEU A 165 -16.80 -8.16 9.67
N ASP A 166 -15.89 -7.54 10.43
CA ASP A 166 -16.04 -7.33 11.88
C ASP A 166 -17.23 -6.42 12.20
N GLU A 167 -17.49 -5.41 11.36
CA GLU A 167 -18.57 -4.44 11.57
C GLU A 167 -19.95 -5.01 11.20
N TYR A 168 -20.04 -5.80 10.12
CA TYR A 168 -21.33 -6.17 9.52
C TYR A 168 -21.65 -7.68 9.52
N ALA A 169 -20.68 -8.57 9.73
CA ALA A 169 -20.95 -10.01 9.75
C ALA A 169 -21.34 -10.49 11.16
N ASP A 170 -22.51 -11.11 11.26
CA ASP A 170 -23.06 -11.64 12.52
C ASP A 170 -22.51 -13.05 12.93
N SER A 171 -21.64 -13.65 12.13
CA SER A 171 -21.06 -14.97 12.32
C SER A 171 -19.65 -15.07 11.73
N GLU A 172 -18.93 -16.13 12.11
CA GLU A 172 -17.58 -16.42 11.61
C GLU A 172 -17.61 -16.97 10.16
N THR A 173 -18.75 -17.37 9.59
CA THR A 173 -18.76 -17.99 8.25
C THR A 173 -18.96 -16.94 7.15
N VAL A 174 -17.99 -16.86 6.24
CA VAL A 174 -18.00 -16.00 5.05
C VAL A 174 -18.00 -16.89 3.81
N LEU A 175 -18.94 -16.65 2.91
CA LEU A 175 -18.97 -17.32 1.62
C LEU A 175 -18.30 -16.47 0.55
N TRP A 176 -17.72 -17.12 -0.45
CA TRP A 176 -17.20 -16.50 -1.66
C TRP A 176 -17.89 -17.11 -2.88
N ASP A 177 -18.55 -16.31 -3.72
CA ASP A 177 -19.23 -16.84 -4.92
C ASP A 177 -18.22 -17.32 -5.97
N GLU A 178 -18.32 -18.58 -6.34
CA GLU A 178 -17.63 -19.20 -7.48
C GLU A 178 -18.64 -19.85 -8.47
N GLY A 179 -19.93 -19.56 -8.30
CA GLY A 179 -21.02 -20.13 -9.09
C GLY A 179 -21.23 -19.48 -10.46
N HIS A 180 -20.70 -18.27 -10.68
CA HIS A 180 -21.05 -17.42 -11.83
C HIS A 180 -19.85 -17.04 -12.70
N GLY A 181 -18.83 -17.89 -12.71
CA GLY A 181 -17.68 -17.75 -13.61
C GLY A 181 -16.80 -16.56 -13.28
N GLN A 182 -16.58 -16.32 -11.98
CA GLN A 182 -15.64 -15.34 -11.45
C GLN A 182 -14.25 -15.57 -12.04
N PHE A 183 -13.59 -14.50 -12.47
CA PHE A 183 -12.17 -14.54 -12.74
C PHE A 183 -11.37 -14.48 -11.42
N TYR A 184 -11.82 -13.62 -10.50
CA TYR A 184 -11.28 -13.47 -9.16
C TYR A 184 -12.07 -14.32 -8.16
N ASP A 185 -11.69 -15.58 -8.08
CA ASP A 185 -12.21 -16.55 -7.11
C ASP A 185 -11.51 -16.41 -5.74
N LEU A 186 -11.86 -17.28 -4.79
CA LEU A 186 -11.24 -17.24 -3.46
C LEU A 186 -9.73 -17.50 -3.52
N ALA A 187 -9.29 -18.34 -4.47
CA ALA A 187 -7.86 -18.63 -4.67
C ALA A 187 -7.06 -17.41 -5.17
N SER A 188 -7.73 -16.40 -5.69
CA SER A 188 -7.13 -15.12 -6.09
C SER A 188 -7.05 -14.12 -4.92
N HIS A 189 -7.53 -14.48 -3.73
CA HIS A 189 -7.50 -13.70 -2.49
C HIS A 189 -6.95 -14.55 -1.34
N SER A 190 -5.96 -15.41 -1.62
CA SER A 190 -5.45 -16.37 -0.66
C SER A 190 -4.72 -15.71 0.51
N GLY A 191 -4.12 -14.54 0.30
CA GLY A 191 -3.57 -13.72 1.38
C GLY A 191 -4.66 -13.27 2.35
N PHE A 192 -5.75 -12.71 1.82
CA PHE A 192 -6.90 -12.30 2.64
C PHE A 192 -7.62 -13.49 3.29
N GLU A 193 -7.78 -14.62 2.59
CA GLU A 193 -8.36 -15.86 3.14
C GLU A 193 -7.61 -16.28 4.40
N GLY A 194 -6.28 -16.41 4.31
CA GLY A 194 -5.44 -16.75 5.45
C GLY A 194 -5.54 -15.72 6.58
N TYR A 195 -5.57 -14.44 6.24
CA TYR A 195 -5.71 -13.38 7.22
C TYR A 195 -7.04 -13.42 7.98
N ALA A 196 -8.15 -13.59 7.26
CA ALA A 196 -9.47 -13.71 7.85
C ALA A 196 -9.58 -14.95 8.74
N GLU A 197 -9.01 -16.09 8.32
CA GLU A 197 -8.96 -17.33 9.12
C GLU A 197 -8.15 -17.16 10.41
N GLU A 198 -7.02 -16.46 10.36
CA GLU A 198 -6.22 -16.14 11.55
C GLU A 198 -6.97 -15.23 12.53
N ASN A 199 -7.92 -14.45 12.04
CA ASN A 199 -8.82 -13.60 12.82
C ASN A 199 -10.14 -14.27 13.20
N GLY A 200 -10.30 -15.57 12.93
CA GLY A 200 -11.41 -16.38 13.42
C GLY A 200 -12.57 -16.58 12.44
N TYR A 201 -12.44 -16.15 11.19
CA TYR A 201 -13.41 -16.46 10.16
C TYR A 201 -13.19 -17.85 9.53
N ASP A 202 -14.26 -18.44 9.00
CA ASP A 202 -14.26 -19.63 8.15
C ASP A 202 -14.71 -19.16 6.75
N VAL A 203 -13.73 -18.91 5.88
CA VAL A 203 -13.95 -18.41 4.52
C VAL A 203 -14.05 -19.61 3.58
N ALA A 204 -15.13 -19.68 2.80
CA ALA A 204 -15.35 -20.82 1.91
C ALA A 204 -16.00 -20.42 0.58
N ALA A 205 -15.47 -20.99 -0.50
CA ALA A 205 -16.11 -20.90 -1.81
C ALA A 205 -17.46 -21.64 -1.84
N THR A 206 -18.45 -21.05 -2.52
CA THR A 206 -19.76 -21.67 -2.81
C THR A 206 -20.12 -21.57 -4.29
N THR A 207 -20.90 -22.54 -4.75
CA THR A 207 -21.53 -22.52 -6.08
C THR A 207 -23.05 -22.74 -6.00
N ASP A 208 -23.65 -22.66 -4.80
CA ASP A 208 -25.07 -22.97 -4.53
C ASP A 208 -25.62 -21.97 -3.50
N LEU A 209 -25.78 -20.72 -3.94
CA LEU A 209 -26.23 -19.61 -3.09
C LEU A 209 -27.59 -19.89 -2.44
N GLU A 210 -28.53 -20.48 -3.18
CA GLU A 210 -29.88 -20.80 -2.68
C GLU A 210 -29.84 -21.71 -1.44
N THR A 211 -28.86 -22.62 -1.36
CA THR A 211 -28.73 -23.56 -0.25
C THR A 211 -27.81 -23.03 0.85
N ASP A 212 -26.67 -22.47 0.47
CA ASP A 212 -25.59 -22.16 1.41
C ASP A 212 -25.87 -20.86 2.20
N LEU A 213 -26.59 -19.89 1.63
CA LEU A 213 -27.05 -18.69 2.33
C LEU A 213 -28.11 -18.98 3.41
N LEU A 214 -28.76 -20.15 3.37
CA LEU A 214 -29.63 -20.62 4.45
C LEU A 214 -28.85 -21.27 5.61
N GLY A 215 -27.53 -21.38 5.46
CA GLY A 215 -26.60 -21.98 6.39
C GLY A 215 -26.13 -21.02 7.49
N PRO A 216 -24.91 -21.24 8.05
CA PRO A 216 -24.35 -20.39 9.09
C PRO A 216 -23.73 -19.10 8.55
N ALA A 217 -23.64 -18.92 7.23
CA ALA A 217 -23.02 -17.75 6.61
C ALA A 217 -23.69 -16.46 7.08
N SER A 218 -22.89 -15.46 7.40
CA SER A 218 -23.33 -14.09 7.69
C SER A 218 -22.77 -13.06 6.71
N ALA A 219 -21.87 -13.49 5.83
CA ALA A 219 -21.39 -12.67 4.72
C ALA A 219 -21.25 -13.50 3.43
N ILE A 220 -21.42 -12.84 2.29
CA ILE A 220 -21.10 -13.36 0.95
C ILE A 220 -20.31 -12.30 0.18
N VAL A 221 -19.18 -12.70 -0.38
CA VAL A 221 -18.38 -11.89 -1.31
C VAL A 221 -18.70 -12.30 -2.74
N ILE A 222 -19.02 -11.33 -3.59
CA ILE A 222 -19.31 -11.52 -5.01
C ILE A 222 -18.41 -10.58 -5.81
N THR A 223 -17.44 -11.17 -6.51
CA THR A 223 -16.59 -10.47 -7.49
C THR A 223 -17.24 -10.49 -8.88
N SER A 224 -16.71 -9.69 -9.82
CA SER A 224 -17.19 -9.57 -11.21
C SER A 224 -17.56 -10.92 -11.87
N PRO A 225 -18.86 -11.21 -12.06
CA PRO A 225 -19.36 -12.49 -12.54
C PRO A 225 -19.55 -12.48 -14.05
N SER A 226 -19.02 -13.49 -14.75
CA SER A 226 -19.20 -13.62 -16.22
C SER A 226 -20.54 -14.23 -16.62
N GLU A 227 -21.29 -14.79 -15.67
CA GLU A 227 -22.61 -15.35 -15.88
C GLU A 227 -23.69 -14.59 -15.07
N SER A 228 -24.90 -14.51 -15.62
CA SER A 228 -26.02 -13.84 -14.97
C SER A 228 -26.64 -14.72 -13.86
N PHE A 229 -27.00 -14.10 -12.75
CA PHE A 229 -27.73 -14.73 -11.65
C PHE A 229 -29.17 -15.04 -12.06
N THR A 230 -29.69 -16.16 -11.60
CA THR A 230 -31.09 -16.54 -11.79
C THR A 230 -32.02 -15.75 -10.85
N PRO A 231 -33.31 -15.64 -11.17
CA PRO A 231 -34.26 -14.98 -10.26
C PRO A 231 -34.39 -15.62 -8.89
N ASP A 232 -34.10 -16.92 -8.76
CA ASP A 232 -34.16 -17.63 -7.47
C ASP A 232 -32.91 -17.29 -6.63
N GLU A 233 -31.72 -17.20 -7.24
CA GLU A 233 -30.49 -16.74 -6.58
C GLU A 233 -30.58 -15.27 -6.14
N LEU A 234 -31.11 -14.39 -7.01
CA LEU A 234 -31.33 -12.98 -6.65
C LEU A 234 -32.31 -12.86 -5.47
N GLY A 235 -33.35 -13.70 -5.43
CA GLY A 235 -34.28 -13.74 -4.29
C GLY A 235 -33.62 -14.27 -3.01
N ALA A 236 -32.68 -15.22 -3.11
CA ALA A 236 -31.93 -15.71 -1.96
C ALA A 236 -30.98 -14.63 -1.39
N LEU A 237 -30.34 -13.84 -2.25
CA LEU A 237 -29.50 -12.70 -1.85
C LEU A 237 -30.34 -11.59 -1.22
N ASP A 238 -31.50 -11.25 -1.80
CA ASP A 238 -32.44 -10.27 -1.24
C ASP A 238 -32.93 -10.69 0.16
N ASP A 239 -33.39 -11.94 0.30
CA ASP A 239 -33.81 -12.52 1.60
C ASP A 239 -32.65 -12.54 2.62
N PHE A 240 -31.40 -12.74 2.16
CA PHE A 240 -30.21 -12.75 3.00
C PHE A 240 -29.85 -11.35 3.53
N ALA A 241 -29.85 -10.34 2.66
CA ALA A 241 -29.62 -8.95 3.05
C ALA A 241 -30.73 -8.44 4.00
N ASP A 242 -32.00 -8.76 3.71
CA ASP A 242 -33.15 -8.45 4.57
C ASP A 242 -33.04 -9.10 5.97
N ALA A 243 -32.36 -10.24 6.06
CA ALA A 243 -32.08 -10.94 7.31
C ALA A 243 -30.87 -10.38 8.07
N GLY A 244 -30.15 -9.40 7.53
CA GLY A 244 -28.95 -8.79 8.11
C GLY A 244 -27.64 -9.38 7.60
N GLY A 245 -27.66 -10.31 6.63
CA GLY A 245 -26.46 -10.89 6.06
C GLY A 245 -25.72 -9.88 5.17
N LEU A 246 -24.41 -9.73 5.40
CA LEU A 246 -23.54 -8.83 4.66
C LEU A 246 -23.35 -9.32 3.21
N ILE A 247 -23.59 -8.44 2.24
CA ILE A 247 -23.23 -8.68 0.84
C ILE A 247 -22.11 -7.71 0.45
N VAL A 248 -20.95 -8.27 0.13
CA VAL A 248 -19.82 -7.52 -0.44
C VAL A 248 -19.81 -7.70 -1.95
N LEU A 249 -19.90 -6.61 -2.69
CA LEU A 249 -19.85 -6.59 -4.15
C LEU A 249 -18.55 -5.95 -4.61
N MET A 250 -17.82 -6.62 -5.51
CA MET A 250 -16.54 -6.14 -6.03
C MET A 250 -16.57 -6.17 -7.56
N ASP A 251 -16.45 -5.00 -8.18
CA ASP A 251 -16.39 -4.90 -9.64
C ASP A 251 -14.95 -4.97 -10.16
N GLN A 252 -14.71 -4.57 -11.40
CA GLN A 252 -13.38 -4.32 -11.99
C GLN A 252 -13.54 -3.36 -13.17
N SER A 253 -12.47 -2.66 -13.55
CA SER A 253 -12.51 -1.72 -14.68
C SER A 253 -12.83 -2.36 -16.03
N ASP A 254 -13.32 -1.54 -16.95
CA ASP A 254 -13.66 -1.83 -18.35
C ASP A 254 -12.46 -2.19 -19.26
N PHE A 255 -11.24 -2.37 -18.72
CA PHE A 255 -10.05 -2.67 -19.51
C PHE A 255 -10.20 -4.00 -20.27
N ASN A 256 -10.41 -3.90 -21.59
CA ASN A 256 -10.77 -4.99 -22.52
C ASN A 256 -12.20 -5.56 -22.36
N ASN A 257 -13.13 -4.83 -21.73
CA ASN A 257 -14.55 -5.19 -21.54
C ASN A 257 -14.72 -6.50 -20.74
N PHE A 258 -13.91 -6.68 -19.69
CA PHE A 258 -14.00 -7.84 -18.81
C PHE A 258 -14.78 -7.58 -17.53
N ASP A 259 -15.04 -6.32 -17.20
CA ASP A 259 -15.83 -5.76 -16.10
C ASP A 259 -17.09 -6.56 -15.76
N GLN A 260 -17.90 -6.95 -16.74
CA GLN A 260 -19.21 -7.57 -16.52
C GLN A 260 -20.12 -6.71 -15.62
N THR A 261 -19.96 -5.39 -15.65
CA THR A 261 -20.68 -4.41 -14.82
C THR A 261 -22.19 -4.66 -14.85
N ASP A 262 -22.73 -5.03 -16.02
CA ASP A 262 -24.14 -5.38 -16.23
C ASP A 262 -24.65 -6.50 -15.31
N ASN A 263 -23.86 -7.55 -15.08
CA ASN A 263 -24.27 -8.67 -14.23
C ASN A 263 -24.24 -8.28 -12.75
N LEU A 264 -23.23 -7.53 -12.29
CA LEU A 264 -23.21 -6.98 -10.92
C LEU A 264 -24.33 -5.99 -10.68
N ASN A 265 -24.61 -5.09 -11.62
CA ASN A 265 -25.72 -4.16 -11.52
C ASN A 265 -27.09 -4.86 -11.53
N ALA A 266 -27.20 -6.06 -12.14
CA ALA A 266 -28.38 -6.91 -12.01
C ALA A 266 -28.52 -7.51 -10.61
N VAL A 267 -27.41 -7.87 -9.94
CA VAL A 267 -27.40 -8.28 -8.53
C VAL A 267 -27.80 -7.11 -7.63
N ALA A 268 -27.15 -5.95 -7.79
CA ALA A 268 -27.45 -4.74 -7.03
C ALA A 268 -28.93 -4.31 -7.15
N SER A 269 -29.50 -4.40 -8.36
CA SER A 269 -30.93 -4.15 -8.58
C SER A 269 -31.83 -5.25 -8.00
N GLY A 270 -31.34 -6.49 -7.89
CA GLY A 270 -32.07 -7.63 -7.35
C GLY A 270 -32.25 -7.56 -5.83
N ILE A 271 -31.29 -6.96 -5.13
CA ILE A 271 -31.27 -6.76 -3.67
C ILE A 271 -31.68 -5.34 -3.24
N ASP A 272 -32.19 -4.52 -4.17
CA ASP A 272 -32.69 -3.15 -3.92
C ASP A 272 -31.68 -2.19 -3.25
N THR A 273 -30.37 -2.41 -3.41
CA THR A 273 -29.36 -1.44 -2.95
C THR A 273 -29.40 -0.18 -3.81
N GLN A 274 -29.04 0.97 -3.24
CA GLN A 274 -28.89 2.22 -3.98
C GLN A 274 -27.63 2.29 -4.84
N ILE A 275 -26.66 1.40 -4.59
CA ILE A 275 -25.33 1.44 -5.20
C ILE A 275 -25.37 0.76 -6.58
N ARG A 276 -24.70 1.37 -7.56
CA ARG A 276 -24.43 0.81 -8.89
C ARG A 276 -22.96 0.93 -9.20
N PHE A 277 -22.49 0.11 -10.13
CA PHE A 277 -21.15 0.17 -10.67
C PHE A 277 -21.15 0.93 -12.00
N ASN A 278 -20.13 1.76 -12.20
CA ASN A 278 -19.90 2.49 -13.44
C ASN A 278 -19.07 1.62 -14.38
N ASP A 279 -19.41 1.61 -15.66
CA ASP A 279 -18.60 0.93 -16.68
C ASP A 279 -17.45 1.85 -17.11
N ASN A 280 -16.45 2.01 -16.24
CA ASN A 280 -15.31 2.90 -16.47
C ASN A 280 -14.01 2.37 -15.85
N GLN A 281 -12.91 3.05 -16.13
CA GLN A 281 -11.66 2.92 -15.40
C GLN A 281 -11.34 4.24 -14.70
N VAL A 282 -10.97 4.17 -13.43
CA VAL A 282 -10.39 5.31 -12.73
C VAL A 282 -8.88 5.27 -12.90
N ILE A 283 -8.30 6.38 -13.34
CA ILE A 283 -6.85 6.57 -13.42
C ILE A 283 -6.43 7.80 -12.63
N ASP A 284 -5.24 7.77 -12.03
CA ASP A 284 -4.65 8.93 -11.36
C ASP A 284 -3.18 9.10 -11.81
N PRO A 285 -2.80 10.20 -12.47
CA PRO A 285 -1.43 10.43 -12.92
C PRO A 285 -0.48 10.86 -11.78
N GLU A 286 -0.99 11.25 -10.61
CA GLU A 286 -0.21 11.80 -9.49
C GLU A 286 -0.15 10.84 -8.28
N ASN A 287 -1.28 10.21 -7.91
CA ASN A 287 -1.38 9.32 -6.74
C ASN A 287 -1.61 7.87 -7.19
N ASN A 288 -0.51 7.14 -7.42
CA ASN A 288 -0.54 5.75 -7.90
C ASN A 288 0.75 5.00 -7.53
N THR A 289 0.79 3.69 -7.76
CA THR A 289 1.94 2.80 -7.44
C THR A 289 3.07 2.81 -8.49
N GLY A 290 3.08 3.79 -9.40
CA GLY A 290 3.97 3.87 -10.56
C GLY A 290 3.25 3.61 -11.90
N ALA A 291 2.01 3.14 -11.86
CA ALA A 291 1.12 2.99 -13.01
C ALA A 291 -0.18 3.75 -12.76
N GLN A 292 -0.55 4.68 -13.65
CA GLN A 292 -1.73 5.54 -13.46
C GLN A 292 -3.06 4.80 -13.30
N PHE A 293 -3.15 3.53 -13.70
CA PHE A 293 -4.36 2.70 -13.56
C PHE A 293 -4.40 1.92 -12.23
N VAL A 294 -3.40 2.14 -11.35
CA VAL A 294 -3.33 1.60 -10.00
C VAL A 294 -3.32 2.78 -9.01
N PRO A 295 -4.42 3.57 -8.95
CA PRO A 295 -4.50 4.72 -8.06
C PRO A 295 -4.41 4.32 -6.59
N THR A 296 -3.84 5.22 -5.79
CA THR A 296 -3.84 5.15 -4.34
C THR A 296 -4.59 6.35 -3.77
N THR A 297 -5.22 6.20 -2.59
CA THR A 297 -6.00 7.27 -1.97
C THR A 297 -5.91 7.25 -0.45
N SER A 298 -5.92 8.45 0.13
CA SER A 298 -6.06 8.69 1.57
C SER A 298 -7.38 9.37 1.93
N ASP A 299 -8.28 9.56 0.94
CA ASP A 299 -9.59 10.19 1.13
C ASP A 299 -10.61 9.17 1.67
N LEU A 300 -10.48 8.90 2.97
CA LEU A 300 -11.26 7.94 3.76
C LEU A 300 -12.25 8.68 4.67
N ASP A 301 -13.54 8.32 4.63
CA ASP A 301 -14.56 8.90 5.50
C ASP A 301 -14.55 8.29 6.92
N THR A 302 -13.48 8.61 7.65
CA THR A 302 -13.28 8.21 9.05
C THR A 302 -14.26 8.88 10.03
N GLU A 303 -15.00 9.92 9.60
CA GLU A 303 -16.02 10.56 10.43
C GLU A 303 -17.29 9.69 10.50
N ASN A 304 -17.74 9.15 9.36
CA ASN A 304 -18.92 8.29 9.31
C ASN A 304 -18.61 6.80 9.46
N TYR A 305 -17.40 6.35 9.09
CA TYR A 305 -16.99 4.95 9.11
C TYR A 305 -15.67 4.69 9.88
N PRO A 306 -15.54 5.15 11.14
CA PRO A 306 -14.29 4.97 11.88
C PRO A 306 -13.91 3.50 12.08
N GLY A 307 -14.89 2.59 12.23
CA GLY A 307 -14.65 1.16 12.40
C GLY A 307 -14.06 0.51 11.14
N LEU A 308 -14.52 0.90 9.95
CA LEU A 308 -14.06 0.32 8.68
C LEU A 308 -12.59 0.65 8.40
N PHE A 309 -12.15 1.82 8.83
CA PHE A 309 -10.79 2.31 8.58
C PHE A 309 -9.87 2.18 9.79
N ALA A 310 -10.30 1.55 10.87
CA ALA A 310 -9.48 1.35 12.06
C ALA A 310 -8.23 0.55 11.69
N ASP A 311 -7.08 1.06 12.11
CA ASP A 311 -5.80 0.38 11.96
C ASP A 311 -5.76 -0.90 12.82
N ARG A 312 -5.14 -1.98 12.32
CA ARG A 312 -5.07 -3.29 13.00
C ARG A 312 -3.64 -3.65 13.33
N GLU A 313 -3.34 -3.76 14.63
CA GLU A 313 -2.04 -4.26 15.10
C GLU A 313 -1.73 -5.63 14.49
N GLY A 314 -0.58 -5.73 13.81
CA GLY A 314 -0.07 -6.99 13.26
C GLY A 314 -0.51 -7.30 11.83
N LEU A 315 -1.17 -6.37 11.15
CA LEU A 315 -1.23 -6.37 9.69
C LEU A 315 -0.31 -5.33 9.06
N GLY A 316 0.28 -5.72 7.94
CA GLY A 316 1.30 -4.94 7.27
C GLY A 316 2.69 -5.07 7.88
N LEU A 317 3.67 -4.59 7.12
CA LEU A 317 5.08 -4.60 7.51
C LEU A 317 5.40 -3.39 8.38
N GLU A 318 5.00 -3.43 9.65
CA GLU A 318 5.43 -2.45 10.65
C GLU A 318 6.88 -2.73 11.07
N LEU A 319 7.80 -1.98 10.47
CA LEU A 319 9.23 -2.10 10.75
C LEU A 319 9.72 -0.93 11.60
N ASP A 320 10.23 -1.23 12.79
CA ASP A 320 11.03 -0.32 13.59
C ASP A 320 12.46 -0.30 12.99
N PRO A 321 12.94 0.84 12.46
CA PRO A 321 14.27 0.93 11.86
C PRO A 321 15.41 0.72 12.87
N THR A 322 15.10 0.63 14.17
CA THR A 322 16.08 0.32 15.23
C THR A 322 16.15 -1.16 15.58
N GLU A 323 15.28 -1.99 15.01
CA GLU A 323 15.25 -3.43 15.19
C GLU A 323 15.87 -4.19 14.01
N GLU A 324 16.10 -5.49 14.21
CA GLU A 324 16.63 -6.42 13.22
C GLU A 324 15.58 -7.52 12.97
N TYR A 325 15.43 -7.93 11.72
CA TYR A 325 14.40 -8.86 11.28
C TYR A 325 15.04 -10.08 10.61
N GLU A 326 14.67 -11.29 11.03
CA GLU A 326 15.01 -12.50 10.27
C GLU A 326 14.05 -12.62 9.10
N VAL A 327 14.59 -12.71 7.88
CA VAL A 327 13.82 -12.79 6.64
C VAL A 327 14.36 -13.89 5.74
N GLU A 328 13.49 -14.57 4.99
CA GLU A 328 13.86 -15.58 4.00
C GLU A 328 14.05 -14.92 2.63
N VAL A 329 15.16 -15.20 1.94
CA VAL A 329 15.36 -14.72 0.56
C VAL A 329 14.43 -15.47 -0.39
N VAL A 330 13.52 -14.75 -1.04
CA VAL A 330 12.56 -15.30 -2.02
C VAL A 330 13.13 -15.27 -3.43
N SER A 331 13.74 -14.15 -3.78
CA SER A 331 14.13 -13.82 -5.16
C SER A 331 15.30 -12.84 -5.15
N VAL A 332 16.14 -12.89 -6.18
CA VAL A 332 17.23 -11.93 -6.39
C VAL A 332 17.02 -11.34 -7.78
N ALA A 333 16.72 -10.05 -7.84
CA ALA A 333 16.44 -9.36 -9.10
C ALA A 333 17.75 -9.03 -9.83
N ASP A 334 18.72 -8.49 -9.09
CA ASP A 334 20.06 -8.14 -9.55
C ASP A 334 21.06 -8.08 -8.38
N GLY A 335 22.23 -7.47 -8.60
CA GLY A 335 23.30 -7.41 -7.61
C GLY A 335 23.04 -6.47 -6.42
N ASP A 336 22.02 -5.63 -6.46
CA ASP A 336 21.68 -4.70 -5.38
C ASP A 336 20.19 -4.71 -4.98
N THR A 337 19.40 -5.65 -5.52
CA THR A 337 17.96 -5.78 -5.23
C THR A 337 17.57 -7.24 -5.03
N ALA A 338 16.89 -7.52 -3.91
CA ALA A 338 16.38 -8.86 -3.57
C ALA A 338 15.01 -8.78 -2.88
N ASP A 339 14.17 -9.78 -3.10
CA ASP A 339 12.88 -9.93 -2.42
C ASP A 339 13.03 -10.87 -1.22
N VAL A 340 12.43 -10.49 -0.10
CA VAL A 340 12.52 -11.22 1.17
C VAL A 340 11.14 -11.45 1.77
N ALA A 341 10.94 -12.59 2.42
CA ALA A 341 9.72 -12.94 3.16
C ALA A 341 9.98 -12.83 4.67
N PHE A 342 9.09 -12.16 5.38
CA PHE A 342 9.11 -12.09 6.84
C PHE A 342 8.46 -13.33 7.46
N ASP A 343 8.64 -13.55 8.77
CA ASP A 343 8.03 -14.66 9.51
C ASP A 343 6.48 -14.66 9.41
N SER A 344 5.87 -13.50 9.14
CA SER A 344 4.44 -13.34 8.87
C SER A 344 4.00 -13.87 7.49
N GLY A 345 4.94 -14.18 6.59
CA GLY A 345 4.67 -14.56 5.21
C GLY A 345 4.58 -13.37 4.24
N ILE A 346 4.65 -12.13 4.73
CA ILE A 346 4.66 -10.93 3.88
C ILE A 346 6.00 -10.86 3.13
N GLU A 347 5.94 -10.67 1.81
CA GLU A 347 7.11 -10.46 0.96
C GLU A 347 7.34 -8.97 0.70
N ASP A 348 8.60 -8.53 0.64
CA ASP A 348 8.97 -7.15 0.33
C ASP A 348 10.31 -7.09 -0.41
N THR A 349 10.52 -6.03 -1.19
CA THR A 349 11.74 -5.82 -1.96
C THR A 349 12.72 -4.94 -1.17
N VAL A 350 13.93 -5.46 -0.98
CA VAL A 350 15.06 -4.76 -0.37
C VAL A 350 15.97 -4.20 -1.45
N ARG A 351 16.12 -2.86 -1.50
CA ARG A 351 17.26 -2.19 -2.13
C ARG A 351 18.43 -2.25 -1.14
N ILE A 352 19.44 -2.99 -1.53
CA ILE A 352 20.62 -3.28 -0.71
C ILE A 352 21.41 -1.97 -0.57
N LEU A 353 21.34 -1.41 0.63
CA LEU A 353 21.73 -0.03 0.91
C LEU A 353 23.24 0.20 0.76
N GLY A 354 23.59 1.30 0.11
CA GLY A 354 24.97 1.77 -0.06
C GLY A 354 25.75 1.14 -1.20
N ILE A 355 25.12 0.25 -1.98
CA ILE A 355 25.74 -0.38 -3.15
C ILE A 355 24.92 -0.12 -4.41
N ASP A 356 25.62 -0.09 -5.54
CA ASP A 356 25.02 -0.05 -6.86
C ASP A 356 25.79 -1.01 -7.78
N THR A 357 25.05 -1.87 -8.46
CA THR A 357 25.62 -2.87 -9.38
C THR A 357 25.31 -2.53 -10.82
N PRO A 358 26.14 -2.97 -11.78
CA PRO A 358 25.88 -2.66 -13.18
C PRO A 358 24.53 -3.17 -13.64
N GLU A 359 23.81 -2.32 -14.37
CA GLU A 359 22.46 -2.58 -14.84
C GLU A 359 22.40 -3.87 -15.68
N THR A 360 21.34 -4.67 -15.55
CA THR A 360 21.14 -5.91 -16.34
C THR A 360 20.09 -5.76 -17.45
N GLY A 361 19.94 -6.75 -18.33
CA GLY A 361 18.90 -6.75 -19.37
C GLY A 361 19.03 -5.68 -20.46
N ASP A 362 17.95 -4.95 -20.75
CA ASP A 362 17.90 -3.85 -21.73
C ASP A 362 18.00 -2.45 -21.08
N THR A 363 18.18 -2.37 -19.75
CA THR A 363 18.26 -1.11 -19.00
C THR A 363 19.48 -0.29 -19.44
N GLU A 364 19.31 1.02 -19.61
CA GLU A 364 20.41 1.92 -19.98
C GLU A 364 21.32 2.15 -18.76
N GLU A 365 22.63 2.09 -18.98
CA GLU A 365 23.65 2.24 -17.95
C GLU A 365 24.26 3.64 -17.99
N ARG A 366 24.52 4.22 -16.81
CA ARG A 366 25.22 5.49 -16.65
C ARG A 366 26.71 5.25 -16.47
N LEU A 367 27.41 5.05 -17.58
CA LEU A 367 28.86 4.77 -17.59
C LEU A 367 29.71 5.80 -16.81
N GLN A 368 29.24 7.04 -16.66
CA GLN A 368 29.90 8.10 -15.92
C GLN A 368 30.06 7.80 -14.43
N GLU A 369 29.23 6.92 -13.89
CA GLU A 369 29.24 6.52 -12.48
C GLU A 369 30.28 5.42 -12.19
N TYR A 370 30.85 4.81 -13.25
CA TYR A 370 31.82 3.72 -13.16
C TYR A 370 33.22 4.19 -13.53
N GLU A 371 34.04 4.47 -12.52
CA GLU A 371 35.36 5.07 -12.72
C GLU A 371 36.29 4.21 -13.59
N GLY A 372 36.61 4.76 -14.77
CA GLY A 372 37.54 4.15 -15.72
C GLY A 372 36.90 3.13 -16.67
N ILE A 373 35.58 2.99 -16.69
CA ILE A 373 34.85 2.05 -17.54
C ILE A 373 34.02 2.82 -18.57
N ASP A 374 34.35 2.68 -19.86
CA ASP A 374 33.63 3.33 -20.97
C ASP A 374 33.04 2.34 -21.99
N ASP A 375 33.13 1.03 -21.73
CA ASP A 375 32.57 -0.05 -22.54
C ASP A 375 31.27 -0.58 -21.92
N GLY A 376 30.14 0.06 -22.26
CA GLY A 376 28.81 -0.31 -21.79
C GLY A 376 28.45 -1.79 -22.00
N PRO A 377 28.64 -2.37 -23.20
CA PRO A 377 28.42 -3.81 -23.41
C PRO A 377 29.27 -4.73 -22.50
N ALA A 378 30.52 -4.37 -22.23
CA ALA A 378 31.35 -5.13 -21.29
C ALA A 378 30.86 -4.98 -19.84
N LEU A 379 30.46 -3.77 -19.45
CA LEU A 379 29.89 -3.49 -18.13
C LEU A 379 28.57 -4.23 -17.91
N LYS A 380 27.72 -4.34 -18.94
CA LYS A 380 26.49 -5.16 -18.92
C LYS A 380 26.78 -6.64 -18.62
N THR A 381 27.84 -7.18 -19.23
CA THR A 381 28.28 -8.56 -18.96
C THR A 381 28.74 -8.70 -17.51
N LYS A 382 29.37 -7.66 -16.95
CA LYS A 382 29.74 -7.60 -15.54
C LYS A 382 28.53 -7.47 -14.61
N GLY A 383 27.44 -6.84 -15.05
CA GLY A 383 26.15 -6.83 -14.36
C GLY A 383 25.58 -8.25 -14.20
N ASP A 384 25.53 -9.02 -15.30
CA ASP A 384 25.10 -10.43 -15.24
C ASP A 384 25.97 -11.25 -14.25
N GLU A 385 27.29 -11.04 -14.24
CA GLU A 385 28.21 -11.70 -13.30
C GLU A 385 27.99 -11.24 -11.84
N ALA A 386 27.65 -9.96 -11.61
CA ALA A 386 27.32 -9.43 -10.29
C ALA A 386 26.01 -10.01 -9.75
N THR A 387 25.00 -10.18 -10.60
CA THR A 387 23.76 -10.89 -10.25
C THR A 387 24.03 -12.35 -9.88
N GLU A 388 24.84 -13.07 -10.67
CA GLU A 388 25.24 -14.46 -10.33
C GLU A 388 25.99 -14.51 -8.98
N TYR A 389 26.80 -13.50 -8.66
CA TYR A 389 27.44 -13.38 -7.35
C TYR A 389 26.41 -13.18 -6.24
N ALA A 390 25.44 -12.28 -6.42
CA ALA A 390 24.35 -12.02 -5.48
C ALA A 390 23.54 -13.28 -5.18
N GLU A 391 23.07 -13.98 -6.21
CA GLU A 391 22.36 -15.27 -6.10
C GLU A 391 23.17 -16.32 -5.33
N SER A 392 24.50 -16.27 -5.41
CA SER A 392 25.39 -17.21 -4.70
C SER A 392 25.58 -16.88 -3.21
N GLN A 393 25.41 -15.61 -2.82
CA GLN A 393 25.51 -15.17 -1.42
C GLN A 393 24.14 -15.18 -0.74
N LEU A 394 23.09 -14.80 -1.47
CA LEU A 394 21.69 -14.72 -1.09
C LEU A 394 20.93 -15.91 -1.70
N GLU A 395 21.27 -17.13 -1.29
CA GLU A 395 20.62 -18.33 -1.83
C GLU A 395 19.12 -18.30 -1.52
N VAL A 396 18.25 -18.50 -2.53
CA VAL A 396 16.80 -18.57 -2.35
C VAL A 396 16.42 -19.64 -1.32
N GLY A 397 15.56 -19.28 -0.37
CA GLY A 397 15.16 -20.07 0.79
C GLY A 397 16.14 -20.03 1.96
N SER A 398 17.18 -19.19 1.90
CA SER A 398 18.07 -18.95 3.05
C SER A 398 17.56 -17.80 3.91
N THR A 399 17.74 -17.91 5.22
CA THR A 399 17.42 -16.84 6.17
C THR A 399 18.60 -15.90 6.32
N VAL A 400 18.34 -14.60 6.21
CA VAL A 400 19.28 -13.50 6.45
C VAL A 400 18.70 -12.55 7.50
N THR A 401 19.56 -11.76 8.14
CA THR A 401 19.11 -10.72 9.08
C THR A 401 19.08 -9.38 8.35
N LEU A 402 17.89 -8.79 8.24
CA LEU A 402 17.64 -7.46 7.70
C LEU A 402 17.77 -6.39 8.81
N SER A 403 18.46 -5.29 8.50
CA SER A 403 18.62 -4.13 9.39
C SER A 403 18.70 -2.82 8.60
N PHE A 404 18.55 -1.67 9.27
CA PHE A 404 18.42 -0.35 8.64
C PHE A 404 19.49 0.65 9.11
N ASP A 405 19.74 1.70 8.32
CA ASP A 405 20.64 2.81 8.71
C ASP A 405 19.83 3.96 9.31
N GLU A 406 20.25 4.48 10.48
CA GLU A 406 19.56 5.58 11.17
C GLU A 406 19.59 6.92 10.42
N ASN A 407 20.47 7.07 9.42
CA ASN A 407 20.60 8.27 8.59
C ASN A 407 19.82 8.18 7.28
N GLU A 408 19.29 7.01 6.95
CA GLU A 408 18.48 6.77 5.76
C GLU A 408 17.00 6.55 6.16
N GLY A 409 16.09 6.75 5.21
CA GLY A 409 14.69 6.39 5.41
C GLY A 409 14.53 4.87 5.45
N LEU A 410 13.40 4.39 5.99
CA LEU A 410 13.06 2.96 5.91
C LEU A 410 12.90 2.50 4.45
N ARG A 411 12.34 3.38 3.60
CA ARG A 411 12.08 3.13 2.18
C ARG A 411 12.64 4.23 1.29
N GLY A 412 13.01 3.84 0.08
CA GLY A 412 13.48 4.75 -0.98
C GLY A 412 12.34 5.30 -1.85
N ASN A 413 12.70 6.07 -2.88
CA ASN A 413 11.74 6.73 -3.81
C ASN A 413 10.84 5.76 -4.61
N PHE A 414 11.15 4.47 -4.60
CA PHE A 414 10.40 3.41 -5.30
C PHE A 414 9.71 2.45 -4.33
N ASN A 415 9.43 2.91 -3.10
CA ASN A 415 8.83 2.14 -2.02
C ASN A 415 9.57 0.84 -1.60
N ARG A 416 10.81 0.61 -2.07
CA ARG A 416 11.66 -0.52 -1.63
C ARG A 416 12.26 -0.25 -0.26
N LEU A 417 12.39 -1.28 0.58
CA LEU A 417 13.13 -1.23 1.85
C LEU A 417 14.61 -0.88 1.60
N LEU A 418 15.18 0.00 2.40
CA LEU A 418 16.59 0.37 2.36
C LEU A 418 17.38 -0.38 3.43
N GLY A 419 17.93 -1.55 3.08
CA GLY A 419 18.41 -2.52 4.07
C GLY A 419 19.86 -2.98 3.94
N PHE A 420 20.43 -3.41 5.06
CA PHE A 420 21.60 -4.29 5.10
C PHE A 420 21.17 -5.73 5.32
N LEU A 421 21.79 -6.66 4.58
CA LEU A 421 21.54 -8.09 4.71
C LEU A 421 22.75 -8.78 5.36
N GLU A 422 22.64 -9.18 6.62
CA GLU A 422 23.62 -10.04 7.29
C GLU A 422 23.38 -11.51 6.95
N LEU A 423 24.40 -12.16 6.41
CA LEU A 423 24.40 -13.56 6.00
C LEU A 423 24.55 -14.49 7.22
N PRO A 424 24.18 -15.79 7.10
CA PRO A 424 24.29 -16.77 8.19
C PRO A 424 25.70 -16.95 8.79
N ASP A 425 26.75 -16.53 8.08
CA ASP A 425 28.13 -16.57 8.56
C ASP A 425 28.54 -15.33 9.38
N GLY A 426 27.62 -14.37 9.56
CA GLY A 426 27.78 -13.10 10.29
C GLY A 426 28.48 -12.01 9.47
N SER A 427 28.53 -12.15 8.14
CA SER A 427 29.04 -11.11 7.25
C SER A 427 27.90 -10.36 6.58
N VAL A 428 28.10 -9.08 6.28
CA VAL A 428 27.09 -8.24 5.62
C VAL A 428 27.30 -8.27 4.11
N TYR A 429 26.29 -8.68 3.37
CA TYR A 429 26.34 -8.81 1.91
C TYR A 429 26.74 -7.50 1.22
N ASN A 430 26.18 -6.37 1.64
CA ASN A 430 26.47 -5.04 1.11
C ASN A 430 27.99 -4.76 1.08
N ALA A 431 28.68 -5.00 2.20
CA ALA A 431 30.12 -4.80 2.29
C ALA A 431 30.92 -5.83 1.46
N LYS A 432 30.46 -7.09 1.43
CA LYS A 432 31.08 -8.17 0.65
C LYS A 432 31.03 -7.90 -0.86
N ALA A 433 29.89 -7.44 -1.37
CA ALA A 433 29.74 -7.12 -2.78
C ALA A 433 30.75 -6.05 -3.22
N ILE A 434 31.02 -5.05 -2.39
CA ILE A 434 32.05 -4.04 -2.66
C ILE A 434 33.46 -4.63 -2.50
N GLU A 435 33.73 -5.36 -1.41
CA GLU A 435 35.04 -5.96 -1.12
C GLU A 435 35.51 -6.88 -2.26
N ASP A 436 34.60 -7.68 -2.81
CA ASP A 436 34.88 -8.60 -3.93
C ASP A 436 34.78 -7.92 -5.31
N GLY A 437 34.45 -6.62 -5.35
CA GLY A 437 34.47 -5.79 -6.56
C GLY A 437 33.25 -5.91 -7.47
N TRP A 438 32.11 -6.38 -6.98
CA TRP A 438 30.88 -6.54 -7.77
C TRP A 438 29.97 -5.30 -7.77
N ALA A 439 30.17 -4.39 -6.84
CA ALA A 439 29.40 -3.14 -6.73
C ALA A 439 30.31 -1.91 -6.58
N ARG A 440 29.81 -0.76 -7.02
CA ARG A 440 30.32 0.57 -6.63
C ARG A 440 29.56 1.07 -5.41
N VAL A 441 30.09 2.08 -4.74
CA VAL A 441 29.41 2.80 -3.65
C VAL A 441 28.71 4.02 -4.24
N TYR A 442 27.43 4.19 -3.96
CA TYR A 442 26.73 5.44 -4.25
C TYR A 442 26.79 6.39 -3.05
N ASP A 443 26.78 7.70 -3.32
CA ASP A 443 26.84 8.73 -2.29
C ASP A 443 25.47 8.95 -1.64
N SER A 444 25.41 8.91 -0.32
CA SER A 444 24.19 9.14 0.48
C SER A 444 24.54 9.55 1.93
N GLY A 445 23.54 9.66 2.81
CA GLY A 445 23.73 9.96 4.23
C GLY A 445 24.23 8.77 5.06
N LEU A 446 24.32 7.59 4.44
CA LEU A 446 24.78 6.31 4.97
C LEU A 446 25.94 6.40 5.98
N ALA A 447 25.75 5.81 7.16
CA ALA A 447 26.77 5.83 8.23
C ALA A 447 28.08 5.12 7.81
N ASN A 448 27.96 4.07 7.01
CA ASN A 448 29.07 3.21 6.57
C ASN A 448 29.78 3.69 5.29
N HIS A 449 29.39 4.84 4.73
CA HIS A 449 29.87 5.33 3.44
C HIS A 449 31.41 5.35 3.32
N ASP A 450 32.12 6.00 4.27
CA ASP A 450 33.59 6.07 4.26
C ASP A 450 34.26 4.69 4.25
N ALA A 451 33.68 3.71 4.96
CA ALA A 451 34.20 2.35 5.03
C ALA A 451 33.97 1.60 3.72
N TYR A 452 32.81 1.78 3.10
CA TYR A 452 32.47 1.21 1.80
C TYR A 452 33.38 1.79 0.71
N TRP A 453 33.61 3.11 0.74
CA TRP A 453 34.52 3.77 -0.19
C TRP A 453 35.96 3.24 -0.10
N ASP A 454 36.44 2.93 1.11
CA ASP A 454 37.75 2.32 1.30
C ASP A 454 37.81 0.87 0.76
N LEU A 455 36.71 0.10 0.84
CA LEU A 455 36.60 -1.23 0.22
C LEU A 455 36.61 -1.14 -1.30
N GLU A 456 35.82 -0.22 -1.88
CA GLU A 456 35.75 -0.03 -3.33
C GLU A 456 37.11 0.34 -3.89
N ARG A 457 37.82 1.28 -3.24
CA ARG A 457 39.18 1.65 -3.63
C ARG A 457 40.13 0.45 -3.62
N ALA A 458 39.99 -0.45 -2.65
CA ALA A 458 40.83 -1.66 -2.57
C ALA A 458 40.51 -2.62 -3.72
N ALA A 459 39.23 -2.86 -4.02
CA ALA A 459 38.79 -3.69 -5.15
C ALA A 459 39.26 -3.11 -6.49
N ARG A 460 39.18 -1.79 -6.65
CA ARG A 460 39.69 -1.05 -7.82
C ARG A 460 41.19 -1.18 -8.00
N ASP A 461 41.97 -0.98 -6.93
CA ASP A 461 43.43 -1.12 -6.96
C ASP A 461 43.85 -2.57 -7.27
N ALA A 462 43.03 -3.56 -6.88
CA ALA A 462 43.24 -4.97 -7.17
C ALA A 462 42.78 -5.38 -8.58
N GLY A 463 41.83 -4.63 -9.15
CA GLY A 463 41.18 -4.95 -10.41
C GLY A 463 40.24 -6.15 -10.29
N ASP A 464 39.50 -6.24 -9.19
CA ASP A 464 38.56 -7.34 -8.91
C ASP A 464 37.16 -7.06 -9.50
N GLY A 465 36.42 -8.12 -9.84
CA GLY A 465 35.02 -8.04 -10.28
C GLY A 465 34.79 -7.14 -11.50
N ILE A 466 33.97 -6.10 -11.35
CA ILE A 466 33.66 -5.10 -12.39
C ILE A 466 34.89 -4.27 -12.75
N TRP A 467 35.84 -4.11 -11.83
CA TRP A 467 37.03 -3.28 -12.02
C TRP A 467 38.08 -3.93 -12.93
N GLU A 468 37.91 -5.21 -13.30
CA GLU A 468 38.76 -5.89 -14.31
C GLU A 468 38.76 -5.19 -15.67
N ILE A 469 37.69 -4.46 -15.99
CA ILE A 469 37.52 -3.73 -17.26
C ILE A 469 37.79 -2.22 -17.11
N SER A 470 38.22 -1.76 -15.94
CA SER A 470 38.56 -0.35 -15.70
C SER A 470 39.96 -0.01 -16.21
N ASP A 471 40.06 1.08 -16.99
CA ASP A 471 41.33 1.72 -17.34
C ASP A 471 41.22 3.25 -17.22
N VAL A 472 41.35 3.73 -15.98
CA VAL A 472 41.39 5.16 -15.64
C VAL A 472 42.47 5.92 -16.43
N ALA A 473 43.56 5.25 -16.82
CA ALA A 473 44.66 5.90 -17.53
C ALA A 473 44.36 6.11 -19.02
N ASP A 474 43.52 5.26 -19.62
CA ASP A 474 43.08 5.35 -21.01
C ASP A 474 41.71 6.04 -21.17
N THR A 475 41.01 6.29 -20.06
CA THR A 475 39.75 7.06 -20.08
C THR A 475 40.00 8.47 -20.64
N PRO A 476 39.34 8.84 -21.75
CA PRO A 476 39.50 10.16 -22.32
C PRO A 476 39.04 11.23 -21.32
N PRO A 477 39.79 12.34 -21.16
CA PRO A 477 39.33 13.43 -20.32
C PRO A 477 38.03 14.01 -20.91
N MET A 478 36.97 14.02 -20.11
CA MET A 478 35.72 14.71 -20.41
C MET A 478 35.80 16.14 -19.87
N GLY A 479 35.46 17.12 -20.70
CA GLY A 479 35.41 18.52 -20.27
C GLY A 479 36.76 19.20 -19.95
N ASP A 480 37.90 18.69 -20.42
CA ASP A 480 39.24 19.30 -20.23
C ASP A 480 39.52 20.52 -21.15
N GLU A 481 38.46 21.17 -21.62
CA GLU A 481 38.57 22.46 -22.30
C GLU A 481 38.69 23.59 -21.26
N PRO A 482 39.36 24.71 -21.56
CA PRO A 482 39.41 25.84 -20.65
C PRO A 482 38.00 26.28 -20.23
N VAL A 483 37.77 26.36 -18.92
CA VAL A 483 36.51 26.83 -18.37
C VAL A 483 36.39 28.34 -18.58
N ASP A 484 35.42 28.74 -19.40
CA ASP A 484 35.13 30.15 -19.71
C ASP A 484 34.03 30.73 -18.80
N GLU A 485 33.20 29.88 -18.19
CA GLU A 485 32.04 30.24 -17.36
C GLU A 485 31.88 29.25 -16.20
N LEU A 486 31.44 29.76 -15.04
CA LEU A 486 31.18 28.95 -13.85
C LEU A 486 29.80 29.28 -13.30
N PHE A 487 28.97 28.26 -13.16
CA PHE A 487 27.70 28.36 -12.46
C PHE A 487 27.94 28.14 -10.96
N VAL A 488 27.68 29.15 -10.13
CA VAL A 488 27.82 29.04 -8.67
C VAL A 488 26.48 29.41 -8.02
N PRO A 489 25.55 28.45 -7.87
CA PRO A 489 24.25 28.74 -7.30
C PRO A 489 24.40 29.19 -5.85
N PHE A 490 23.56 30.15 -5.44
CA PHE A 490 23.55 30.69 -4.07
C PHE A 490 24.93 31.18 -3.57
N ALA A 491 25.75 31.74 -4.45
CA ALA A 491 27.10 32.15 -4.13
C ALA A 491 27.21 33.17 -2.98
N SER A 492 28.19 32.94 -2.12
CA SER A 492 28.67 33.83 -1.07
C SER A 492 30.11 34.23 -1.34
N SER A 493 30.45 35.50 -1.13
CA SER A 493 31.82 35.96 -1.25
C SER A 493 32.74 35.30 -0.21
N VAL A 494 33.94 34.89 -0.61
CA VAL A 494 34.96 34.36 0.30
C VAL A 494 35.91 35.45 0.78
N ALA A 495 36.26 35.41 2.06
CA ALA A 495 37.13 36.42 2.68
C ALA A 495 38.09 35.78 3.69
N THR A 496 39.14 36.50 4.05
CA THR A 496 39.91 36.15 5.25
C THR A 496 39.16 36.61 6.50
N ALA A 497 39.50 36.06 7.66
CA ALA A 497 38.95 36.52 8.95
C ALA A 497 39.15 38.02 9.23
N ASN A 498 40.10 38.68 8.53
CA ASN A 498 40.43 40.09 8.71
C ASN A 498 40.05 40.97 7.51
N GLY A 499 39.24 40.46 6.57
CA GLY A 499 38.82 41.17 5.36
C GLY A 499 39.29 40.50 4.08
N ASP A 500 39.45 41.28 3.03
CA ASP A 500 39.64 40.81 1.65
C ASP A 500 40.79 39.81 1.48
N ILE A 501 40.59 38.85 0.58
CA ILE A 501 41.66 37.99 0.07
C ILE A 501 42.51 38.82 -0.92
N ALA A 502 43.83 38.68 -0.84
CA ALA A 502 44.71 39.35 -1.80
C ALA A 502 44.38 38.87 -3.24
N GLY A 503 44.31 39.77 -4.21
CA GLY A 503 43.79 39.44 -5.55
C GLY A 503 44.58 38.36 -6.30
N ASP A 504 45.85 38.15 -5.99
CA ASP A 504 46.66 37.05 -6.51
C ASP A 504 46.27 35.67 -5.96
N ARG A 505 45.41 35.65 -4.93
CA ARG A 505 44.85 34.47 -4.29
C ARG A 505 43.34 34.31 -4.56
N VAL A 506 42.80 35.09 -5.50
CA VAL A 506 41.39 35.01 -5.92
C VAL A 506 41.35 34.54 -7.39
N PRO A 507 41.36 33.22 -7.65
CA PRO A 507 41.30 32.70 -9.01
C PRO A 507 39.95 32.95 -9.70
N VAL A 508 38.85 33.05 -8.94
CA VAL A 508 37.50 33.27 -9.48
C VAL A 508 36.83 34.41 -8.74
N SER A 509 36.26 35.35 -9.50
CA SER A 509 35.41 36.44 -9.00
C SER A 509 34.13 36.51 -9.80
N SER A 510 33.06 37.02 -9.20
CA SER A 510 31.84 37.37 -9.92
C SER A 510 32.13 38.49 -10.94
N GLU A 511 31.24 38.69 -11.91
CA GLU A 511 31.34 39.84 -12.82
C GLU A 511 31.31 41.20 -12.10
N GLY A 512 30.73 41.24 -10.90
CA GLY A 512 30.74 42.39 -9.99
C GLY A 512 32.07 42.62 -9.26
N GLY A 513 32.99 41.64 -9.32
CA GLY A 513 34.30 41.68 -8.67
C GLY A 513 34.33 41.09 -7.26
N ASP A 514 33.27 40.41 -6.82
CA ASP A 514 33.26 39.74 -5.52
C ASP A 514 34.04 38.42 -5.61
N PRO A 515 34.95 38.12 -4.67
CA PRO A 515 35.75 36.89 -4.70
C PRO A 515 34.85 35.67 -4.44
N LEU A 516 34.79 34.73 -5.39
CA LEU A 516 34.00 33.49 -5.26
C LEU A 516 34.86 32.28 -4.90
N VAL A 517 36.13 32.28 -5.32
CA VAL A 517 37.10 31.25 -4.92
C VAL A 517 38.34 31.94 -4.37
N GLY A 518 38.86 31.42 -3.26
CA GLY A 518 40.06 31.89 -2.60
C GLY A 518 41.03 30.75 -2.32
N VAL A 519 42.32 30.92 -2.63
CA VAL A 519 43.33 29.88 -2.41
C VAL A 519 44.35 30.27 -1.35
N ASP A 520 44.79 29.29 -0.56
CA ASP A 520 45.93 29.38 0.34
C ASP A 520 46.92 28.26 0.02
N GLU A 521 47.76 28.49 -1.00
CA GLU A 521 48.76 27.53 -1.45
C GLU A 521 49.74 27.12 -0.33
N ALA A 522 50.02 28.03 0.62
CA ALA A 522 50.92 27.73 1.74
C ALA A 522 50.33 26.71 2.71
N SER A 523 49.00 26.63 2.76
CA SER A 523 48.24 25.72 3.63
C SER A 523 47.59 24.57 2.86
N ASN A 524 47.70 24.56 1.52
CA ASN A 524 47.00 23.64 0.63
C ASN A 524 45.48 23.65 0.83
N VAL A 525 44.89 24.86 0.94
CA VAL A 525 43.44 25.06 1.18
C VAL A 525 42.84 25.90 0.05
N ALA A 526 41.64 25.55 -0.38
CA ALA A 526 40.77 26.39 -1.20
C ALA A 526 39.47 26.68 -0.44
N LEU A 527 38.92 27.87 -0.65
CA LEU A 527 37.62 28.32 -0.15
C LEU A 527 36.73 28.53 -1.38
N LEU A 528 35.59 27.85 -1.43
CA LEU A 528 34.60 28.01 -2.48
C LEU A 528 33.34 28.66 -1.89
N GLY A 529 32.85 29.68 -2.58
CA GLY A 529 31.71 30.49 -2.16
C GLY A 529 30.35 29.85 -2.37
N GLY A 530 30.27 28.63 -2.86
CA GLY A 530 29.02 27.93 -3.15
C GLY A 530 29.33 26.48 -3.55
N PRO A 531 28.30 25.65 -3.69
CA PRO A 531 28.47 24.27 -4.11
C PRO A 531 28.95 24.20 -5.56
N LEU A 532 29.95 23.35 -5.78
CA LEU A 532 30.53 23.01 -7.08
C LEU A 532 31.11 21.59 -6.94
N PRO A 533 30.67 20.58 -7.73
CA PRO A 533 29.41 20.48 -8.49
C PRO A 533 28.17 20.20 -7.60
N ALA A 534 26.96 20.34 -8.14
CA ALA A 534 25.70 20.00 -7.47
C ALA A 534 24.68 19.44 -8.46
N GLU A 535 24.40 18.14 -8.37
CA GLU A 535 23.55 17.38 -9.30
C GLU A 535 22.13 17.91 -9.41
N SER A 536 21.59 18.52 -8.34
CA SER A 536 20.25 19.12 -8.34
C SER A 536 20.03 20.24 -9.38
N PHE A 537 21.07 20.66 -10.09
CA PHE A 537 21.03 21.65 -11.17
C PHE A 537 21.38 21.09 -12.54
N GLU A 538 21.78 19.83 -12.64
CA GLU A 538 22.18 19.20 -13.90
C GLU A 538 20.94 18.75 -14.67
N SER A 539 20.77 19.23 -15.91
CA SER A 539 19.58 18.92 -16.72
C SER A 539 19.46 17.46 -17.12
N ASP A 540 20.59 16.76 -17.16
CA ASP A 540 20.66 15.33 -17.47
C ASP A 540 20.33 14.47 -16.23
N GLU A 541 20.17 15.11 -15.05
CA GLU A 541 19.81 14.50 -13.75
C GLU A 541 18.48 15.09 -13.23
N ASP A 542 17.55 15.42 -14.12
CA ASP A 542 16.24 16.02 -13.82
C ASP A 542 16.29 17.38 -13.09
N GLY A 543 17.48 17.98 -12.98
CA GLY A 543 17.66 19.34 -12.53
C GLY A 543 17.10 20.35 -13.55
N PRO A 544 16.79 21.58 -13.11
CA PRO A 544 16.25 22.61 -14.00
C PRO A 544 17.27 23.14 -15.04
N GLY A 545 18.50 22.63 -15.05
CA GLY A 545 19.61 23.20 -15.77
C GLY A 545 20.10 24.51 -15.15
N THR A 546 21.10 25.11 -15.78
CA THR A 546 21.64 26.40 -15.35
C THR A 546 20.94 27.58 -16.05
N GLU A 547 20.28 27.34 -17.19
CA GLU A 547 19.60 28.34 -18.01
C GLU A 547 18.52 29.15 -17.27
N PRO A 548 17.76 28.60 -16.32
CA PRO A 548 16.79 29.40 -15.55
C PRO A 548 17.43 30.45 -14.64
N TYR A 549 18.73 30.31 -14.35
CA TYR A 549 19.46 31.13 -13.39
C TYR A 549 20.31 32.24 -14.04
N GLY A 550 20.43 32.26 -15.36
CA GLY A 550 21.08 33.33 -16.12
C GLY A 550 21.97 32.81 -17.22
#